data_AF-A0A1J3JW00-F1
#
_entry.id   AF-A0A1J3JW00-F1
#
_cell.length_a   1.000
_cell.length_b   1.000
_cell.length_c   1.000
_cell.angle_alpha   90.00
_cell.angle_beta   90.00
_cell.angle_gamma   90.00
#
_symmetry.space_group_name_H-M   'P 1'
#
loop_
_entity.id
_entity.type
_entity.pdbx_description
1 polymer ?
#
loop_
_entity_poly.entity_id
_entity_poly.type
_entity_poly.pdbx_seq_one_letter_code
_entity_poly.pdbx_strand_id
1 'polypeptide(L)'
;VSVVIASKSPTRLLEEKLISFLESCKTQKQLHQIQSQTVCHGLEQNDYVGPRIVAACCRITKIDYARQVFDKISQPNVSVWNA
;
A
#
# COMPACT_ATOMS: atom_id res chain seq x y z
N VAL A 1 -35.24 7.67 11.56
CA VAL A 1 -33.80 7.32 11.76
C VAL A 1 -33.36 6.57 10.53
N SER A 2 -32.87 7.26 9.51
CA SER A 2 -32.40 6.64 8.27
C SER A 2 -30.90 6.46 8.38
N VAL A 3 -30.46 5.22 8.56
CA VAL A 3 -29.04 4.86 8.46
C VAL A 3 -28.66 5.03 6.99
N VAL A 4 -28.02 6.15 6.66
CA VAL A 4 -27.31 6.29 5.39
C VAL A 4 -26.10 5.36 5.51
N ILE A 5 -26.23 4.14 4.99
CA ILE A 5 -25.07 3.29 4.72
C ILE A 5 -24.33 4.00 3.59
N ALA A 6 -23.40 4.89 3.95
CA ALA A 6 -22.53 5.53 2.97
C ALA A 6 -21.78 4.42 2.23
N SER A 7 -22.17 4.13 0.99
CA SER A 7 -21.45 3.19 0.15
C SER A 7 -20.01 3.68 0.04
N LYS A 8 -19.03 2.85 0.46
CA LYS A 8 -17.61 3.20 0.36
C LYS A 8 -17.29 3.55 -1.10
N SER A 9 -16.50 4.60 -1.32
CA SER A 9 -16.05 4.96 -2.65
C SER A 9 -15.26 3.78 -3.29
N PRO A 10 -15.32 3.59 -4.61
CA PRO A 10 -14.59 2.52 -5.29
C PRO A 10 -13.10 2.51 -4.96
N THR A 11 -12.49 3.69 -4.81
CA THR A 11 -11.09 3.87 -4.42
C THR A 11 -10.79 3.28 -3.04
N ARG A 12 -11.65 3.52 -2.04
CA ARG A 12 -11.45 2.99 -0.67
C ARG A 12 -11.52 1.48 -0.63
N LEU A 13 -12.42 0.87 -1.40
CA LEU A 13 -12.51 -0.59 -1.49
C LEU A 13 -11.25 -1.21 -2.12
N LEU A 14 -10.69 -0.53 -3.12
CA LEU A 14 -9.45 -0.97 -3.75
C LEU A 14 -8.26 -0.82 -2.80
N GLU A 15 -8.15 0.30 -2.08
CA GLU A 15 -7.12 0.51 -1.05
C GLU A 15 -7.17 -0.61 0.01
N GLU A 16 -8.35 -0.89 0.59
CA GLU A 16 -8.54 -1.96 1.57
C GLU A 16 -8.12 -3.33 1.02
N LYS A 17 -8.48 -3.62 -0.23
CA LYS A 17 -8.09 -4.86 -0.90
C LYS A 17 -6.57 -4.97 -1.06
N LEU A 18 -5.91 -3.92 -1.57
CA LEU A 18 -4.46 -3.90 -1.74
C LEU A 18 -3.74 -4.02 -0.39
N ILE A 19 -4.23 -3.34 0.64
CA ILE A 19 -3.67 -3.42 1.99
C ILE A 19 -3.77 -4.86 2.53
N SER A 20 -4.91 -5.54 2.36
CA SER A 20 -5.06 -6.94 2.79
C SER A 20 -4.10 -7.90 2.08
N PHE A 21 -3.82 -7.65 0.79
CA PHE A 21 -2.82 -8.39 0.03
C PHE A 21 -1.40 -8.08 0.50
N LEU A 22 -1.11 -6.81 0.84
CA LEU A 22 0.17 -6.42 1.40
C LEU A 22 0.40 -7.06 2.76
N GLU A 23 -0.60 -7.16 3.63
CA GLU A 23 -0.48 -7.78 4.96
C GLU A 23 -0.21 -9.30 4.88
N SER A 24 -0.79 -9.96 3.88
CA SER A 24 -0.58 -11.40 3.64
C SER A 24 0.59 -11.73 2.71
N CYS A 25 1.29 -10.72 2.19
CA CYS A 25 2.44 -10.88 1.28
C CYS A 25 3.62 -11.56 1.98
N LYS A 26 4.13 -12.65 1.37
CA LYS A 26 5.25 -13.46 1.86
C LYS A 26 6.41 -13.58 0.87
N THR A 27 6.22 -13.14 -0.37
CA THR A 27 7.21 -13.34 -1.44
C THR A 27 7.40 -12.07 -2.25
N GLN A 28 8.59 -11.90 -2.82
CA GLN A 28 8.89 -10.77 -3.70
C GLN A 28 7.99 -10.75 -4.95
N LYS A 29 7.60 -11.93 -5.46
CA LYS A 29 6.68 -12.04 -6.60
C LYS A 29 5.31 -11.43 -6.29
N GLN A 30 4.74 -11.76 -5.12
CA GLN A 30 3.47 -11.17 -4.67
C GLN A 30 3.60 -9.66 -4.51
N LEU A 31 4.69 -9.19 -3.91
CA LEU A 31 4.96 -7.76 -3.73
C LEU A 31 4.96 -7.01 -5.06
N HIS A 32 5.69 -7.51 -6.07
CA HIS A 32 5.72 -6.90 -7.40
C HIS A 32 4.33 -6.91 -8.07
N GLN A 33 3.55 -7.99 -7.92
CA GLN A 33 2.19 -8.05 -8.44
C GLN A 33 1.30 -6.98 -7.80
N ILE A 34 1.36 -6.84 -6.48
CA ILE A 34 0.57 -5.83 -5.75
C ILE A 34 1.02 -4.42 -6.17
N GLN A 35 2.32 -4.17 -6.26
CA GLN A 35 2.85 -2.89 -6.69
C GLN A 35 2.43 -2.55 -8.12
N SER A 36 2.42 -3.52 -9.04
CA SER A 36 1.90 -3.30 -10.39
C SER A 36 0.42 -2.89 -10.39
N GLN A 37 -0.40 -3.48 -9.51
CA GLN A 37 -1.79 -3.07 -9.33
C GLN A 37 -1.88 -1.65 -8.76
N THR A 38 -1.05 -1.30 -7.78
CA THR A 38 -0.97 0.07 -7.25
C THR A 38 -0.69 1.09 -8.35
N VAL A 39 0.26 0.81 -9.25
CA VAL A 39 0.59 1.67 -10.40
C VAL A 39 -0.58 1.77 -11.38
N CYS A 40 -1.14 0.63 -11.79
CA CYS A 40 -2.24 0.60 -12.77
C CYS A 40 -3.49 1.36 -12.32
N HIS A 41 -3.69 1.52 -11.01
CA HIS A 41 -4.81 2.26 -10.45
C HIS A 41 -4.44 3.67 -9.97
N GLY A 42 -3.21 4.14 -10.22
CA GLY A 42 -2.77 5.49 -9.84
C GLY A 42 -2.62 5.71 -8.34
N LEU A 43 -2.36 4.64 -7.57
CA LEU A 43 -2.27 4.68 -6.10
C LEU A 43 -0.81 4.78 -5.58
N GLU A 44 0.14 5.12 -6.43
CA GLU A 44 1.57 5.12 -6.10
C GLU A 44 1.94 6.16 -5.02
N GLN A 45 1.23 7.29 -5.00
CA GLN A 45 1.39 8.36 -4.02
C GLN A 45 0.29 8.34 -2.95
N ASN A 46 -0.42 7.22 -2.82
CA ASN A 46 -1.50 7.10 -1.85
C ASN A 46 -0.94 6.97 -0.42
N ASP A 47 -1.44 7.82 0.48
CA ASP A 47 -1.00 7.92 1.87
C ASP A 47 -1.19 6.64 2.70
N TYR A 48 -2.08 5.74 2.27
CA TYR A 48 -2.39 4.50 2.97
C TYR A 48 -1.67 3.29 2.36
N VAL A 49 -1.54 3.25 1.03
CA VAL A 49 -0.92 2.11 0.33
C VAL A 49 0.61 2.16 0.40
N GLY A 50 1.22 3.32 0.20
CA GLY A 50 2.68 3.49 0.23
C GLY A 50 3.36 2.94 1.50
N PRO A 51 2.93 3.37 2.71
CA PRO A 51 3.45 2.83 3.97
C PRO A 51 3.33 1.31 4.08
N ARG A 52 2.23 0.74 3.59
CA ARG A 52 1.99 -0.71 3.64
C ARG A 52 2.89 -1.48 2.69
N ILE A 53 3.29 -0.90 1.55
CA ILE A 53 4.30 -1.48 0.66
C ILE A 53 5.65 -1.50 1.37
N VAL A 54 6.08 -0.39 1.98
CA VAL A 54 7.34 -0.31 2.74
C VAL A 54 7.38 -1.35 3.87
N ALA A 55 6.31 -1.43 4.68
CA ALA A 55 6.20 -2.42 5.76
C ALA A 55 6.23 -3.86 5.22
N ALA A 56 5.58 -4.14 4.08
CA ALA A 56 5.62 -5.45 3.46
C ALA A 56 7.04 -5.81 2.99
N CYS A 57 7.78 -4.87 2.40
CA CYS A 57 9.20 -5.05 2.04
C CYS A 57 10.03 -5.43 3.26
N CYS A 58 9.87 -4.72 4.38
CA CYS A 58 10.55 -5.00 5.64
C CYS A 58 10.25 -6.42 6.15
N ARG A 59 8.98 -6.83 6.14
CA ARG A 59 8.56 -8.16 6.61
C ARG A 59 9.11 -9.32 5.78
N ILE A 60 9.30 -9.13 4.47
CA ILE A 60 9.93 -10.13 3.60
C ILE A 60 11.44 -9.92 3.44
N THR A 61 12.06 -9.15 4.35
CA THR A 61 13.50 -8.84 4.43
C THR A 61 14.10 -8.22 3.16
N LYS A 62 13.30 -7.50 2.38
CA LYS A 62 13.73 -6.75 1.18
C LYS A 62 14.00 -5.29 1.51
N ILE A 63 14.97 -5.04 2.38
CA ILE A 63 15.26 -3.71 2.94
C ILE A 63 15.71 -2.71 1.87
N ASP A 64 16.58 -3.13 0.95
CA ASP A 64 17.03 -2.25 -0.15
C ASP A 64 15.86 -1.81 -1.03
N TYR A 65 14.89 -2.71 -1.22
CA TYR A 65 13.67 -2.40 -1.96
C TYR A 65 12.73 -1.50 -1.16
N ALA A 66 12.61 -1.71 0.15
CA ALA A 66 11.87 -0.82 1.05
C ALA A 66 12.37 0.63 0.93
N ARG A 67 13.70 0.82 0.92
CA ARG A 67 14.33 2.13 0.71
C ARG A 67 13.98 2.72 -0.66
N GLN A 68 14.11 1.94 -1.73
CA GLN A 68 13.74 2.42 -3.08
C GLN A 68 12.27 2.82 -3.20
N VAL A 69 11.36 2.13 -2.51
CA VAL A 69 9.93 2.50 -2.47
C VAL A 69 9.73 3.77 -1.66
N PHE A 70 10.38 3.88 -0.50
CA PHE A 70 10.34 5.07 0.35
C PHE A 70 10.80 6.31 -0.42
N ASP A 71 11.92 6.22 -1.13
CA ASP A 71 12.50 7.34 -1.90
C ASP A 71 11.61 7.82 -3.06
N LYS A 72 10.65 6.99 -3.50
CA LYS A 72 9.67 7.34 -4.55
C LYS A 72 8.42 8.03 -4.02
N ILE A 73 8.23 8.10 -2.71
CA ILE A 73 7.10 8.79 -2.09
C ILE A 73 7.44 10.27 -2.02
N SER A 74 6.69 11.10 -2.75
CA SER A 74 7.00 12.53 -2.90
C SER A 74 6.81 13.30 -1.59
N GLN A 75 5.88 12.86 -0.74
CA GLN A 75 5.56 13.48 0.53
C GLN A 75 5.44 12.40 1.63
N PRO A 76 6.55 11.97 2.22
CA PRO A 76 6.53 10.92 3.23
C PRO A 76 5.82 11.40 4.50
N ASN A 77 4.66 10.81 4.80
CA ASN A 77 3.87 11.05 6.00
C ASN A 77 4.36 10.22 7.21
N VAL A 78 3.84 10.49 8.40
CA VAL A 78 4.23 9.78 9.64
C VAL A 78 4.06 8.26 9.54
N SER A 79 3.07 7.79 8.79
CA SER A 79 2.83 6.35 8.61
C SER A 79 3.95 5.67 7.84
N VAL A 80 4.52 6.30 6.80
CA VAL A 80 5.66 5.71 6.06
C VAL A 80 6.95 5.78 6.87
N TRP A 81 7.16 6.82 7.67
CA TRP A 81 8.32 6.91 8.57
C TRP A 81 8.32 5.83 9.66
N ASN A 82 7.13 5.40 10.10
CA ASN A 82 6.94 4.35 11.10
C ASN A 82 6.73 2.94 10.51
N ALA A 83 6.88 2.79 9.20
CA ALA A 83 6.59 1.54 8.48
C ALA A 83 7.62 0.43 8.73
#